data_AF-A0A1B3N294-F1
#
_entry.id   AF-A0A1B3N294-F1
#
_cell.length_a   1.000
_cell.length_b   1.000
_cell.length_c   1.000
_cell.angle_alpha   90.00
_cell.angle_beta   90.00
_cell.angle_gamma   90.00
#
_symmetry.space_group_name_H-M   'P 1'
#
loop_
_entity.id
_entity.type
_entity.pdbx_description
1 polymer ?
#
loop_
_entity_poly.entity_id
_entity_poly.type
_entity_poly.pdbx_seq_one_letter_code
_entity_poly.pdbx_strand_id
1 'polypeptide(L)'
;MSRCPPYMLGMTAPLAHPIPSDADAAAVTVWFDGACPLCLREIALMRRLDRRGAIAFVDVASPEAVCPIDQRELLARFHARENGVLLSGAAAFAAMWRAIPVLKPLGVAARNPVILKGLEWLYLRFLVVRPRLQRLLARR
;
A
#
# COMPACT_ATOMS: atom_id res chain seq x y z
N MET A 1 14.16 8.06 -13.40
CA MET A 1 14.87 6.77 -13.26
C MET A 1 13.88 5.78 -12.66
N SER A 2 13.13 5.08 -13.52
CA SER A 2 12.15 4.07 -13.11
C SER A 2 12.90 2.87 -12.51
N ARG A 3 12.60 2.50 -11.27
CA ARG A 3 13.27 1.41 -10.53
C ARG A 3 12.35 0.22 -10.23
N CYS A 4 11.22 0.13 -10.93
CA CYS A 4 10.43 -1.10 -11.00
C CYS A 4 10.25 -1.44 -12.49
N PRO A 5 10.73 -2.60 -12.97
CA PRO A 5 10.34 -3.07 -14.29
C PRO A 5 8.83 -3.36 -14.28
N PRO A 6 8.07 -2.97 -15.32
CA PRO A 6 6.69 -3.43 -15.46
C PRO A 6 6.72 -4.94 -15.59
N TYR A 7 5.77 -5.62 -14.94
CA TYR A 7 5.58 -7.06 -15.04
C TYR A 7 5.31 -7.42 -16.50
N MET A 8 6.37 -7.69 -17.29
CA MET A 8 6.24 -8.05 -18.69
C MET A 8 5.78 -9.52 -18.75
N LEU A 9 4.48 -9.69 -19.02
CA LEU A 9 3.91 -10.95 -19.48
C LEU A 9 4.54 -11.28 -20.85
N GLY A 10 5.48 -12.22 -20.91
CA GLY A 10 5.96 -12.76 -22.19
C GLY A 10 7.38 -13.32 -22.19
N MET A 11 7.45 -14.66 -22.13
CA MET A 11 8.50 -15.54 -22.67
C MET A 11 9.87 -15.72 -21.96
N THR A 12 9.97 -16.93 -21.37
CA THR A 12 11.07 -17.91 -21.41
C THR A 12 12.44 -17.55 -20.81
N ALA A 13 12.67 -17.96 -19.55
CA ALA A 13 13.68 -18.94 -19.15
C ALA A 13 13.71 -19.12 -17.61
N PRO A 14 14.06 -20.30 -17.08
CA PRO A 14 13.83 -20.67 -15.69
C PRO A 14 15.07 -20.41 -14.84
N LEU A 15 14.98 -19.51 -13.87
CA LEU A 15 15.68 -19.67 -12.60
C LEU A 15 14.72 -19.22 -11.51
N ALA A 16 14.10 -20.21 -10.88
CA ALA A 16 13.47 -20.04 -9.58
C ALA A 16 14.53 -19.52 -8.61
N HIS A 17 14.52 -18.22 -8.33
CA HIS A 17 14.89 -17.78 -6.99
C HIS A 17 13.63 -17.92 -6.13
N PRO A 18 13.60 -18.85 -5.15
CA PRO A 18 12.58 -18.83 -4.14
C PRO A 18 12.85 -17.57 -3.31
N ILE A 19 12.09 -16.50 -3.56
CA ILE A 19 12.01 -15.41 -2.60
C ILE A 19 11.34 -16.01 -1.35
N PRO A 20 11.98 -16.02 -0.19
CA PRO A 20 11.42 -16.62 1.01
C PRO A 20 10.15 -15.85 1.41
N SER A 21 9.00 -16.46 1.17
CA SER A 21 7.86 -16.74 2.07
C SER A 21 7.36 -15.69 3.11
N ASP A 22 7.84 -14.45 3.15
CA ASP A 22 7.25 -13.44 4.05
C ASP A 22 5.99 -12.80 3.45
N ALA A 23 5.92 -12.74 2.11
CA ALA A 23 4.74 -12.27 1.39
C ALA A 23 3.60 -13.31 1.34
N ASP A 24 3.90 -14.60 1.50
CA ASP A 24 2.90 -15.68 1.60
C ASP A 24 2.36 -15.84 3.03
N ALA A 25 3.14 -15.46 4.05
CA ALA A 25 2.68 -15.43 5.44
C ALA A 25 1.85 -14.17 5.77
N ALA A 26 2.15 -13.05 5.13
CA ALA A 26 1.42 -11.81 5.32
C ALA A 26 0.04 -11.88 4.62
N ALA A 27 -1.03 -11.67 5.40
CA ALA A 27 -2.39 -11.64 4.87
C ALA A 27 -2.64 -10.48 3.89
N VAL A 28 -1.86 -9.39 4.04
CA VAL A 28 -1.97 -8.19 3.21
C VAL A 28 -0.59 -7.68 2.80
N THR A 29 -0.40 -7.31 1.53
CA THR A 29 0.78 -6.57 1.07
C THR A 29 0.39 -5.12 0.80
N VAL A 30 1.19 -4.14 1.25
CA VAL A 30 0.95 -2.71 1.05
C VAL A 30 2.14 -2.09 0.34
N TRP A 31 1.89 -1.36 -0.76
CA TRP A 31 2.92 -0.59 -1.45
C TRP A 31 2.85 0.87 -1.02
N PHE A 32 4.00 1.44 -0.67
CA PHE A 32 4.09 2.83 -0.23
C PHE A 32 5.31 3.54 -0.82
N ASP A 33 5.28 4.86 -0.78
CA ASP A 33 6.39 5.71 -1.22
C ASP A 33 7.28 6.10 -0.03
N GLY A 34 8.46 5.50 0.08
CA GLY A 34 9.45 5.83 1.10
C GLY A 34 10.07 7.22 0.95
N ALA A 35 9.94 7.88 -0.21
CA ALA A 35 10.39 9.26 -0.39
C ALA A 35 9.35 10.30 0.07
N CYS A 36 8.16 9.87 0.49
CA CYS A 36 7.11 10.76 0.97
C CYS A 36 7.04 10.77 2.52
N PRO A 37 7.42 11.89 3.20
CA PRO A 37 7.40 11.97 4.66
C PRO A 37 6.03 11.70 5.29
N LEU A 38 4.95 12.08 4.59
CA LEU A 38 3.59 11.83 5.04
C LEU A 38 3.24 10.33 5.00
N CYS A 39 3.60 9.65 3.89
CA CYS A 39 3.40 8.21 3.76
C CYS A 39 4.26 7.44 4.76
N LEU A 40 5.52 7.83 4.95
CA LEU A 40 6.39 7.22 5.97
C LEU A 40 5.77 7.28 7.37
N ARG A 41 5.22 8.43 7.77
CA ARG A 41 4.58 8.59 9.09
C ARG A 41 3.33 7.72 9.23
N GLU A 42 2.51 7.64 8.19
CA GLU A 42 1.34 6.79 8.15
C GLU A 42 1.72 5.31 8.27
N ILE A 43 2.66 4.84 7.45
CA ILE A 43 3.15 3.45 7.46
C ILE A 43 3.84 3.11 8.78
N ALA A 44 4.60 4.03 9.37
CA ALA A 44 5.21 3.83 10.69
C ALA A 44 4.14 3.64 11.78
N LEU A 45 3.04 4.41 11.74
CA LEU A 45 1.91 4.21 12.64
C LEU A 45 1.25 2.85 12.40
N MET A 46 0.99 2.49 11.14
CA MET A 46 0.37 1.20 10.81
C MET A 46 1.24 0.02 11.24
N ARG A 47 2.56 0.06 10.99
CA ARG A 47 3.53 -0.94 11.47
C ARG A 47 3.50 -1.08 12.98
N ARG A 48 3.42 0.03 13.73
CA ARG A 48 3.33 -0.01 15.19
C ARG A 48 2.03 -0.64 15.71
N LEU A 49 0.93 -0.45 14.97
CA LEU A 49 -0.37 -1.02 15.32
C LEU A 49 -0.51 -2.48 14.86
N ASP A 50 0.19 -2.89 13.81
CA ASP A 50 0.26 -4.26 13.31
C ASP A 50 1.11 -5.16 14.22
N ARG A 51 0.60 -5.40 15.43
CA ARG A 51 1.25 -6.24 16.43
C ARG A 51 1.40 -7.71 16.01
N ARG A 52 0.72 -8.13 14.93
CA ARG A 52 0.71 -9.51 14.45
C ARG A 52 1.65 -9.72 13.26
N GLY A 53 2.26 -8.66 12.72
CA GLY A 53 3.02 -8.73 11.48
C GLY A 53 2.18 -9.25 10.31
N ALA A 54 0.90 -8.92 10.28
CA ALA A 54 -0.03 -9.42 9.27
C ALA A 54 0.11 -8.66 7.93
N ILE A 55 0.85 -7.56 7.90
CA ILE A 55 1.03 -6.70 6.73
C ILE A 55 2.50 -6.69 6.29
N ALA A 56 2.74 -7.08 5.04
CA ALA A 56 4.00 -6.86 4.35
C ALA A 56 4.01 -5.46 3.72
N PHE A 57 4.96 -4.61 4.12
CA PHE A 57 5.08 -3.24 3.60
C PHE A 57 6.25 -3.16 2.61
N VAL A 58 5.95 -2.83 1.36
CA VAL A 58 6.90 -2.74 0.25
C VAL A 58 7.12 -1.26 -0.11
N ASP A 59 8.35 -0.78 0.03
CA ASP A 59 8.74 0.55 -0.42
C ASP A 59 8.97 0.54 -1.94
N VAL A 60 8.14 1.24 -2.68
CA VAL A 60 8.20 1.34 -4.15
C VAL A 60 9.46 2.06 -4.64
N ALA A 61 10.12 2.84 -3.77
CA ALA A 61 11.39 3.47 -4.09
C ALA A 61 12.60 2.53 -3.96
N SER A 62 12.44 1.37 -3.31
CA SER A 62 13.51 0.39 -3.14
C SER A 62 13.87 -0.29 -4.48
N PRO A 63 15.17 -0.49 -4.78
CA PRO A 63 15.59 -1.22 -5.98
C PRO A 63 15.18 -2.70 -5.99
N GLU A 64 14.85 -3.27 -4.84
CA GLU A 64 14.42 -4.67 -4.69
C GLU A 64 12.88 -4.81 -4.70
N ALA A 65 12.15 -3.71 -4.88
CA ALA A 65 10.70 -3.72 -4.83
C ALA A 65 10.10 -4.50 -6.01
N VAL A 66 9.23 -5.47 -5.69
CA VAL A 66 8.40 -6.14 -6.69
C VAL A 66 7.08 -5.41 -6.82
N CYS A 67 6.87 -4.80 -7.99
CA CYS A 67 5.70 -4.01 -8.33
C CYS A 67 4.69 -4.87 -9.13
N PRO A 68 3.42 -5.00 -8.71
CA PRO A 68 2.41 -5.76 -9.45
C PRO A 68 1.84 -5.00 -10.66
N ILE A 69 1.97 -3.68 -10.67
CA ILE A 69 1.53 -2.76 -11.73
C ILE A 69 2.61 -1.69 -11.96
N ASP A 70 2.38 -0.77 -12.89
CA ASP A 70 3.31 0.32 -13.17
C ASP A 70 3.64 1.14 -11.90
N GLN A 71 4.93 1.46 -11.72
CA GLN A 71 5.42 2.20 -10.57
C GLN A 71 4.71 3.55 -10.40
N ARG A 72 4.40 4.23 -11.49
CA ARG A 72 3.73 5.53 -11.47
C ARG A 72 2.31 5.40 -10.91
N GLU A 73 1.62 4.30 -11.20
CA GLU A 73 0.29 4.03 -10.64
C GLU A 73 0.37 3.78 -9.13
N LEU A 74 1.35 2.99 -8.68
CA LEU A 74 1.60 2.74 -7.25
C LEU A 74 1.94 4.03 -6.48
N LEU A 75 2.57 5.02 -7.14
CA LEU A 75 2.88 6.31 -6.54
C LEU A 75 1.71 7.30 -6.60
N ALA A 76 0.88 7.21 -7.65
CA ALA A 76 -0.28 8.08 -7.85
C ALA A 76 -1.39 7.79 -6.84
N ARG A 77 -1.63 6.52 -6.52
CA ARG A 77 -2.69 6.10 -5.59
C ARG A 77 -2.17 5.10 -4.57
N PHE A 78 -2.81 5.04 -3.41
CA PHE A 78 -2.45 4.06 -2.38
C PHE A 78 -2.94 2.67 -2.81
N HIS A 79 -2.09 1.65 -2.66
CA HIS A 79 -2.38 0.29 -3.12
C HIS A 79 -2.06 -0.76 -2.06
N ALA A 80 -2.92 -1.77 -1.99
CA ALA A 80 -2.73 -2.95 -1.15
C ALA A 80 -3.26 -4.18 -1.85
N ARG A 81 -2.71 -5.35 -1.54
CA ARG A 81 -3.16 -6.65 -2.04
C ARG A 81 -3.63 -7.49 -0.87
N GLU A 82 -4.85 -7.99 -0.96
CA GLU A 82 -5.47 -8.87 0.04
C GLU A 82 -5.98 -10.10 -0.72
N ASN A 83 -5.55 -11.30 -0.33
CA ASN A 83 -5.94 -12.58 -0.96
C ASN A 83 -5.78 -12.59 -2.50
N GLY A 84 -4.67 -12.07 -3.00
CA GLY A 84 -4.38 -11.99 -4.44
C GLY A 84 -5.11 -10.88 -5.20
N VAL A 85 -6.05 -10.18 -4.59
CA VAL A 85 -6.77 -9.07 -5.21
C VAL A 85 -6.02 -7.76 -4.94
N LEU A 86 -5.65 -7.04 -6.01
CA LEU A 86 -5.08 -5.71 -5.91
C LEU A 86 -6.19 -4.68 -5.72
N LEU A 87 -6.10 -3.93 -4.63
CA LEU A 87 -7.01 -2.88 -4.22
C LEU A 87 -6.29 -1.53 -4.30
N SER A 88 -7.05 -0.47 -4.52
CA SER A 88 -6.54 0.90 -4.56
C SER A 88 -7.40 1.87 -3.75
N GLY A 89 -6.85 3.04 -3.42
CA GLY A 89 -7.56 4.12 -2.72
C GLY A 89 -8.10 3.70 -1.36
N ALA A 90 -9.34 4.08 -1.05
CA ALA A 90 -9.97 3.75 0.23
C ALA A 90 -10.15 2.23 0.44
N ALA A 91 -10.31 1.45 -0.63
CA ALA A 91 -10.42 -0.01 -0.52
C ALA A 91 -9.09 -0.63 -0.07
N ALA A 92 -7.96 -0.09 -0.52
CA ALA A 92 -6.63 -0.50 -0.05
C ALA A 92 -6.41 -0.15 1.42
N PHE A 93 -6.81 1.04 1.87
CA PHE A 93 -6.78 1.41 3.29
C PHE A 93 -7.65 0.49 4.13
N ALA A 94 -8.86 0.17 3.67
CA ALA A 94 -9.76 -0.73 4.36
C ALA A 94 -9.16 -2.14 4.52
N ALA A 95 -8.49 -2.66 3.49
CA ALA A 95 -7.77 -3.93 3.58
C ALA A 95 -6.65 -3.91 4.61
N MET A 96 -5.81 -2.87 4.59
CA MET A 96 -4.76 -2.67 5.59
C MET A 96 -5.33 -2.62 7.01
N TRP A 97 -6.41 -1.85 7.24
CA TRP A 97 -7.03 -1.75 8.57
C TRP A 97 -7.65 -3.06 9.04
N ARG A 98 -8.17 -3.91 8.14
CA ARG A 98 -8.70 -5.24 8.50
C ARG A 98 -7.62 -6.18 9.06
N ALA A 99 -6.38 -6.03 8.62
CA ALA A 99 -5.25 -6.82 9.11
C ALA A 99 -4.79 -6.40 10.52
N ILE A 100 -5.04 -5.14 10.91
CA ILE A 100 -4.64 -4.58 12.20
C ILE A 100 -5.75 -4.79 13.24
N PRO A 101 -5.56 -5.54 14.35
CA PRO A 101 -6.63 -5.88 15.29
C PRO A 101 -7.40 -4.68 15.86
N VAL A 102 -6.69 -3.60 16.19
CA VAL A 102 -7.29 -2.37 16.75
C VAL A 102 -8.11 -1.60 15.71
N LEU A 103 -7.74 -1.68 14.43
CA LEU A 103 -8.41 -0.98 13.32
C LEU A 103 -9.38 -1.88 12.54
N LYS A 104 -9.40 -3.18 12.83
CA LYS A 104 -10.26 -4.17 12.20
C LYS A 104 -11.74 -3.76 12.14
N PRO A 105 -12.39 -3.24 13.21
CA PRO A 105 -13.78 -2.82 13.11
C PRO A 105 -14.00 -1.72 12.05
N LEU A 106 -13.05 -0.78 11.91
CA LEU A 106 -13.11 0.26 10.87
C LEU A 106 -12.95 -0.36 9.47
N GLY A 107 -11.99 -1.26 9.30
CA GLY A 107 -11.78 -1.97 8.03
C GLY A 107 -12.95 -2.88 7.63
N VAL A 108 -13.69 -3.41 8.60
CA VAL A 108 -14.93 -4.19 8.37
C VAL A 108 -16.10 -3.27 8.04
N ALA A 109 -16.26 -2.15 8.74
CA ALA A 109 -17.29 -1.15 8.42
C ALA A 109 -17.11 -0.61 6.98
N ALA A 110 -15.87 -0.43 6.53
CA ALA A 110 -15.53 -0.04 5.17
C ALA A 110 -15.87 -1.08 4.09
N ARG A 111 -16.40 -2.26 4.43
CA ARG A 111 -17.01 -3.19 3.46
C ARG A 111 -18.40 -2.72 3.00
N ASN A 112 -19.07 -1.86 3.75
CA ASN A 112 -20.32 -1.26 3.33
C ASN A 112 -20.06 -0.26 2.18
N PRO A 113 -20.73 -0.40 1.02
CA PRO A 113 -20.47 0.46 -0.14
C PRO A 113 -20.73 1.95 0.13
N VAL A 114 -21.65 2.29 1.04
CA VAL A 114 -21.93 3.69 1.41
C VAL A 114 -20.76 4.28 2.19
N ILE A 115 -20.25 3.52 3.18
CA ILE A 115 -19.10 3.93 3.99
C ILE A 115 -17.85 4.01 3.09
N LEU A 116 -17.63 3.01 2.23
CA LEU A 116 -16.52 3.00 1.30
C LEU A 116 -16.55 4.20 0.35
N LYS A 117 -17.72 4.58 -0.18
CA LYS A 117 -17.88 5.78 -1.01
C LYS A 117 -17.52 7.06 -0.24
N GLY A 118 -17.96 7.16 1.02
CA GLY A 118 -17.58 8.28 1.90
C GLY A 118 -16.07 8.35 2.15
N LEU A 119 -15.44 7.21 2.42
CA LEU A 119 -13.99 7.11 2.60
C LEU A 119 -13.22 7.42 1.31
N GLU A 120 -13.70 6.96 0.15
CA GLU A 120 -13.10 7.27 -1.15
C GLU A 120 -13.20 8.78 -1.44
N TRP A 121 -14.35 9.40 -1.15
CA TRP A 121 -14.49 10.84 -1.26
C TRP A 121 -13.47 11.58 -0.38
N LEU A 122 -13.33 11.18 0.90
CA LEU A 122 -12.34 11.74 1.81
C LEU A 122 -10.90 11.53 1.30
N TYR A 123 -10.60 10.35 0.78
CA TYR A 123 -9.32 10.01 0.17
C TYR A 123 -8.98 10.90 -1.03
N LEU A 124 -9.94 11.12 -1.94
CA LEU A 124 -9.75 12.01 -3.09
C LEU A 124 -9.51 13.46 -2.64
N ARG A 125 -10.21 13.94 -1.61
CA ARG A 125 -9.95 15.26 -1.01
C ARG A 125 -8.55 15.33 -0.41
N PHE A 126 -8.11 14.29 0.28
CA PHE A 126 -6.76 14.20 0.83
C PHE A 126 -5.69 14.25 -0.26
N LEU A 127 -5.88 13.60 -1.41
CA LEU A 127 -4.94 13.69 -2.54
C LEU A 127 -4.71 15.12 -3.03
N VAL A 128 -5.75 15.97 -3.02
CA VAL A 128 -5.63 17.40 -3.40
C VAL A 128 -4.83 18.19 -2.35
N VAL A 129 -4.91 17.80 -1.08
CA VAL A 129 -4.20 18.45 0.03
C VAL A 129 -2.77 17.93 0.20
N ARG A 130 -2.50 16.69 -0.24
CA ARG A 130 -1.23 15.96 -0.11
C ARG A 130 0.00 16.80 -0.50
N PRO A 131 0.05 17.52 -1.65
CA PRO A 131 1.23 18.31 -2.03
C PRO A 131 1.53 19.48 -1.08
N ARG A 132 0.49 20.00 -0.40
CA ARG A 132 0.65 21.08 0.61
C ARG A 132 1.16 20.50 1.92
N LEU A 133 0.61 19.36 2.36
CA LEU A 133 1.08 18.66 3.56
C LEU A 133 2.51 18.17 3.43
N GLN A 134 2.88 17.61 2.26
CA GLN A 134 4.26 17.21 1.97
C GLN A 134 5.21 18.40 2.07
N ARG A 135 4.85 19.55 1.50
CA ARG A 135 5.65 20.79 1.62
C ARG A 135 5.78 21.29 3.06
N LEU A 136 4.74 21.16 3.86
CA LEU A 136 4.78 21.56 5.27
C LEU A 136 5.67 20.63 6.10
N LEU A 137 5.58 19.32 5.86
CA LEU A 137 6.35 18.30 6.57
C LEU A 137 7.81 18.22 6.12
N ALA A 138 8.12 18.57 4.87
CA ALA A 138 9.50 18.64 4.36
C ALA A 138 10.29 19.86 4.88
N ARG A 139 9.64 20.79 5.59
CA ARG A 139 10.24 22.00 6.16
C ARG A 139 10.60 21.88 7.65
N ARG A 140 10.54 20.67 8.22
CA ARG A 140 10.96 20.35 9.59
C ARG A 140 12.00 19.26 9.55
#